data_AF-A0A7Y5L3M3-F1
#
_entry.id   AF-A0A7Y5L3M3-F1
#
_cell.length_a   1.000
_cell.length_b   1.000
_cell.length_c   1.000
_cell.angle_alpha   90.00
_cell.angle_beta   90.00
_cell.angle_gamma   90.00
#
_symmetry.space_group_name_H-M   'P 1'
#
loop_
_entity.id
_entity.type
_entity.pdbx_description
1 polymer ?
#
loop_
_entity_poly.entity_id
_entity_poly.type
_entity_poly.pdbx_seq_one_letter_code
_entity_poly.pdbx_strand_id
1 'polypeptide(L)'
;MINRFENTLKNKNFPSPFRHEEKGLILSDNTDGEKLIKLLRRMRRFNPVPNRADLYDGGFRDLKVEYIIEDPVFRDSARSYIHQMTDVVAYFCRQKFEPNAYLKKKGAVNYYDNLGNILNTKVSRSGDGIVRR
;
A
#
# COMPACT_ATOMS: atom_id res chain seq x y z
N MET A 1 -5.14 -4.97 2.23
CA MET A 1 -4.04 -4.20 1.62
C MET A 1 -3.61 -4.79 0.28
N ILE A 2 -3.27 -6.09 0.21
CA ILE A 2 -2.86 -6.79 -1.03
C ILE A 2 -3.83 -6.53 -2.21
N ASN A 3 -5.14 -6.74 -2.04
CA ASN A 3 -6.13 -6.46 -3.09
C ASN A 3 -6.12 -5.00 -3.60
N ARG A 4 -5.83 -4.03 -2.75
CA ARG A 4 -5.75 -2.62 -3.17
C ARG A 4 -4.47 -2.36 -3.97
N PHE A 5 -3.36 -2.97 -3.55
CA PHE A 5 -2.10 -2.90 -4.28
C PHE A 5 -2.24 -3.52 -5.66
N GLU A 6 -2.78 -4.74 -5.73
CA GLU A 6 -3.09 -5.46 -6.96
C GLU A 6 -4.01 -4.66 -7.90
N ASN A 7 -5.11 -4.13 -7.36
CA ASN A 7 -6.03 -3.29 -8.14
C ASN A 7 -5.36 -2.00 -8.64
N THR A 8 -4.39 -1.46 -7.90
CA THR A 8 -3.66 -0.27 -8.32
C THR A 8 -2.76 -0.57 -9.52
N LEU A 9 -2.02 -1.69 -9.46
CA LEU A 9 -1.19 -2.18 -10.57
C LEU A 9 -2.05 -2.46 -11.82
N LYS A 10 -3.13 -3.23 -11.64
CA LYS A 10 -4.04 -3.61 -12.73
C LYS A 10 -4.64 -2.39 -13.45
N ASN A 11 -4.99 -1.35 -12.72
CA ASN A 11 -5.59 -0.13 -13.27
C ASN A 11 -4.56 0.96 -13.61
N LYS A 12 -3.26 0.69 -13.52
CA LYS A 12 -2.17 1.65 -13.81
C LYS A 12 -2.36 2.98 -13.07
N ASN A 13 -2.68 2.85 -11.78
CA ASN A 13 -3.04 3.98 -10.93
C ASN A 13 -1.86 4.58 -10.17
N PHE A 14 -0.66 4.00 -10.27
CA PHE A 14 0.53 4.62 -9.71
C PHE A 14 0.92 5.88 -10.49
N PRO A 15 1.52 6.88 -9.79
CA PRO A 15 2.06 8.07 -10.43
C PRO A 15 3.38 7.73 -11.13
N SER A 16 3.30 6.96 -12.22
CA SER A 16 4.43 6.57 -13.04
C SER A 16 4.36 7.26 -14.40
N PRO A 17 5.46 7.86 -14.90
CA PRO A 17 5.51 8.36 -16.28
C PRO A 17 5.46 7.21 -17.29
N PHE A 18 5.78 5.99 -16.85
CA PHE A 18 5.84 4.79 -17.68
C PHE A 18 4.53 4.00 -17.55
N ARG A 19 3.57 4.22 -18.48
CA ARG A 19 2.26 3.54 -18.52
C ARG A 19 2.30 2.09 -19.03
N HIS A 20 3.45 1.43 -18.87
CA HIS A 20 3.66 0.04 -19.28
C HIS A 20 2.97 -0.93 -18.29
N GLU A 21 3.09 -2.23 -18.54
CA GLU A 21 2.57 -3.26 -17.64
C GLU A 21 3.32 -3.24 -16.30
N GLU A 22 2.79 -2.51 -15.32
CA GLU A 22 3.36 -2.43 -13.97
C GLU A 22 3.25 -3.78 -13.26
N LYS A 23 4.34 -4.21 -12.63
CA LYS A 23 4.40 -5.40 -11.77
C LYS A 23 4.79 -4.99 -10.36
N GLY A 24 4.31 -5.75 -9.38
CA GLY A 24 4.48 -5.47 -7.96
C GLY A 24 5.38 -6.47 -7.26
N LEU A 25 6.13 -5.97 -6.27
CA LEU A 25 6.82 -6.77 -5.26
C LEU A 25 6.32 -6.37 -3.88
N ILE A 26 6.26 -7.34 -2.97
CA ILE A 26 5.97 -7.09 -1.56
C ILE A 26 7.26 -7.28 -0.79
N LEU A 27 7.72 -6.21 -0.14
CA LEU A 27 8.80 -6.26 0.85
C LEU A 27 8.15 -6.25 2.23
N SER A 28 8.50 -7.22 3.06
CA SER A 28 7.94 -7.36 4.40
C SER A 28 9.03 -7.54 5.44
N ASP A 29 8.76 -7.07 6.65
CA ASP A 29 9.59 -7.39 7.81
C ASP A 29 9.49 -8.88 8.14
N ASN A 30 10.56 -9.43 8.73
CA ASN A 30 10.73 -10.86 8.95
C ASN A 30 10.13 -11.33 10.29
N THR A 31 8.83 -11.06 10.51
CA THR A 31 8.13 -11.43 11.75
C THR A 31 7.08 -12.53 11.57
N ASP A 32 6.41 -12.60 10.42
CA ASP A 32 5.29 -13.53 10.18
C ASP A 32 5.22 -14.01 8.70
N GLY A 33 6.38 -14.19 8.07
CA GLY A 33 6.48 -14.33 6.61
C GLY A 33 5.74 -15.53 6.01
N GLU A 34 5.74 -16.67 6.70
CA GLU A 34 5.04 -17.89 6.26
C GLU A 34 3.53 -17.67 6.08
N LYS A 35 2.90 -16.89 6.96
CA LYS A 35 1.48 -16.56 6.85
C LYS A 35 1.22 -15.72 5.61
N LEU A 36 2.10 -14.77 5.31
CA LEU A 36 1.99 -13.87 4.17
C LEU A 36 2.19 -14.62 2.84
N ILE A 37 3.17 -15.53 2.76
CA ILE A 37 3.37 -16.41 1.61
C ILE A 37 2.10 -17.23 1.36
N LYS A 38 1.60 -17.94 2.38
CA LYS A 38 0.39 -18.79 2.26
C LYS A 38 -0.82 -17.99 1.82
N LEU A 39 -0.99 -16.79 2.37
CA LEU A 39 -2.05 -15.87 1.97
C LEU A 39 -1.93 -15.47 0.50
N LEU A 40 -0.76 -14.99 0.06
CA LEU A 40 -0.55 -14.54 -1.31
C LEU A 40 -0.76 -15.68 -2.32
N ARG A 41 -0.17 -16.86 -2.05
CA ARG A 41 -0.35 -18.05 -2.90
C ARG A 41 -1.81 -18.50 -2.98
N ARG A 42 -2.55 -18.45 -1.87
CA ARG A 42 -4.00 -18.71 -1.87
C ARG A 42 -4.72 -17.71 -2.78
N MET A 43 -4.42 -16.42 -2.64
CA MET A 43 -5.04 -15.35 -3.42
C MET A 43 -4.72 -15.41 -4.93
N ARG A 44 -3.60 -16.03 -5.33
CA ARG A 44 -3.31 -16.33 -6.74
C ARG A 44 -4.25 -17.40 -7.32
N ARG A 45 -4.72 -18.35 -6.50
CA ARG A 45 -5.59 -19.45 -6.95
C ARG A 45 -7.07 -19.12 -6.79
N PHE A 46 -7.46 -18.55 -5.66
CA PHE A 46 -8.84 -18.22 -5.31
C PHE A 46 -8.86 -17.07 -4.28
N ASN A 47 -9.47 -15.94 -4.66
CA ASN A 47 -9.57 -14.73 -3.87
C ASN A 47 -11.00 -14.15 -3.94
N PRO A 48 -11.94 -14.71 -3.16
CA PRO A 48 -13.31 -14.23 -3.14
C PRO A 48 -13.37 -12.85 -2.49
N VAL A 49 -13.74 -11.84 -3.27
CA VAL A 49 -13.97 -10.47 -2.81
C VAL A 49 -15.47 -10.19 -2.88
N PRO A 50 -16.12 -9.86 -1.75
CA PRO A 50 -17.53 -9.52 -1.74
C PRO A 50 -17.86 -8.41 -2.72
N ASN A 51 -19.04 -8.50 -3.32
CA ASN A 51 -19.55 -7.38 -4.10
C ASN A 51 -19.81 -6.17 -3.21
N ARG A 52 -19.82 -5.02 -3.86
CA ARG A 52 -20.22 -3.77 -3.23
C ARG A 52 -21.70 -3.88 -2.85
N ALA A 53 -21.98 -4.00 -1.56
CA ALA A 53 -23.33 -4.16 -1.01
C ALA A 53 -24.25 -2.98 -1.36
N ASP A 54 -23.67 -1.82 -1.70
CA ASP A 54 -24.39 -0.64 -2.18
C ASP A 54 -24.84 -0.71 -3.65
N LEU A 55 -24.35 -1.70 -4.41
CA LEU A 55 -24.62 -1.85 -5.85
C LEU A 55 -25.24 -3.19 -6.22
N TYR A 56 -25.09 -4.21 -5.38
CA TYR A 56 -25.52 -5.57 -5.66
C TYR A 56 -26.08 -6.24 -4.41
N ASP A 57 -27.15 -7.04 -4.57
CA ASP A 57 -27.72 -7.87 -3.51
C ASP A 57 -26.89 -9.15 -3.33
N GLY A 58 -25.76 -9.02 -2.62
CA GLY A 58 -24.88 -10.12 -2.28
C GLY A 58 -23.93 -10.62 -3.38
N GLY A 59 -23.33 -11.78 -3.12
CA GLY A 59 -22.36 -12.45 -4.00
C GLY A 59 -20.91 -12.02 -3.82
N PHE A 60 -20.01 -12.70 -4.53
CA PHE A 60 -18.57 -12.42 -4.54
C PHE A 60 -18.00 -12.55 -5.96
N ARG A 61 -16.85 -11.93 -6.19
CA ARG A 61 -16.04 -12.09 -7.39
C ARG A 61 -14.72 -12.73 -7.00
N ASP A 62 -14.27 -13.70 -7.78
CA ASP A 62 -12.91 -14.24 -7.64
C ASP A 62 -11.91 -13.29 -8.32
N LEU A 63 -11.26 -12.44 -7.53
CA LEU A 63 -10.30 -11.43 -8.02
C LEU A 63 -8.86 -11.89 -7.78
N LYS A 64 -8.38 -12.82 -8.60
CA LYS A 64 -7.04 -13.40 -8.43
C LYS A 64 -5.93 -12.37 -8.49
N VAL A 65 -4.86 -12.63 -7.75
CA VAL A 65 -3.62 -11.85 -7.79
C VAL A 65 -2.77 -12.32 -8.98
N GLU A 66 -2.43 -11.42 -9.88
CA GLU A 66 -1.74 -11.65 -11.16
C GLU A 66 -0.54 -10.69 -11.37
N TYR A 67 -0.59 -9.48 -10.82
CA TYR A 67 0.43 -8.45 -11.04
C TYR A 67 1.53 -8.44 -9.98
N ILE A 68 1.32 -9.09 -8.82
CA ILE A 68 2.37 -9.37 -7.83
C ILE A 68 3.12 -10.64 -8.25
N ILE A 69 4.34 -10.47 -8.73
CA ILE A 69 5.06 -11.48 -9.52
C ILE A 69 5.81 -12.53 -8.70
N GLU A 70 6.14 -12.24 -7.45
CA GLU A 70 6.95 -13.12 -6.59
C GLU A 70 6.29 -13.28 -5.22
N ASP A 71 6.69 -14.30 -4.47
CA ASP A 71 6.38 -14.35 -3.05
C ASP A 71 6.99 -13.14 -2.31
N PRO A 72 6.45 -12.75 -1.13
CA PRO A 72 6.97 -11.61 -0.39
C PRO A 72 8.45 -11.82 -0.04
N VAL A 73 9.27 -10.78 -0.23
CA VAL A 73 10.68 -10.80 0.15
C VAL A 73 10.79 -10.30 1.58
N PHE A 74 11.29 -11.16 2.46
CA PHE A 74 11.49 -10.84 3.87
C PHE A 74 12.86 -10.23 4.08
N ARG A 75 12.92 -9.09 4.77
CA ARG A 75 14.18 -8.50 5.23
C ARG A 75 14.04 -8.08 6.68
N ASP A 76 15.17 -8.13 7.38
CA ASP A 76 15.30 -7.52 8.69
C ASP A 76 15.19 -5.99 8.54
N SER A 77 14.14 -5.41 9.11
CA SER A 77 13.89 -3.96 9.09
C SER A 77 15.06 -3.14 9.64
N ALA A 78 15.83 -3.67 10.60
CA ALA A 78 17.00 -2.98 11.15
C ALA A 78 18.11 -2.76 10.12
N ARG A 79 18.17 -3.61 9.09
CA ARG A 79 19.19 -3.57 8.02
C ARG A 79 18.62 -3.23 6.65
N SER A 80 17.33 -2.97 6.55
CA SER A 80 16.65 -2.74 5.28
C SER A 80 16.32 -1.26 5.08
N TYR A 81 17.07 -0.63 4.20
CA TYR A 81 16.88 0.78 3.84
C TYR A 81 15.44 1.09 3.39
N ILE A 82 14.79 0.20 2.63
CA ILE A 82 13.42 0.40 2.16
C ILE A 82 12.40 0.40 3.31
N HIS A 83 12.59 -0.47 4.31
CA HIS A 83 11.74 -0.47 5.50
C HIS A 83 11.93 0.83 6.30
N GLN A 84 13.19 1.23 6.51
CA GLN A 84 13.51 2.49 7.19
C GLN A 84 12.92 3.72 6.48
N MET A 85 13.00 3.80 5.15
CA MET A 85 12.35 4.85 4.36
C MET A 85 10.84 4.85 4.56
N THR A 86 10.22 3.67 4.56
CA THR A 86 8.77 3.51 4.75
C THR A 86 8.35 4.00 6.14
N ASP A 87 9.15 3.70 7.18
CA ASP A 87 8.89 4.18 8.54
C ASP A 87 8.97 5.69 8.66
N VAL A 88 9.93 6.33 7.97
CA VAL A 88 10.03 7.80 7.90
C VAL A 88 8.78 8.41 7.25
N VAL A 89 8.33 7.85 6.12
CA VAL A 89 7.10 8.31 5.44
C VAL A 89 5.88 8.12 6.33
N ALA A 90 5.75 6.96 6.98
CA ALA A 90 4.65 6.66 7.90
C ALA A 90 4.65 7.59 9.12
N TYR A 91 5.83 7.89 9.66
CA TYR A 91 6.00 8.85 10.75
C TYR A 91 5.48 10.22 10.33
N PHE A 92 5.95 10.79 9.22
CA PHE A 92 5.48 12.11 8.77
C PHE A 92 4.00 12.10 8.37
N CYS A 93 3.49 11.00 7.82
CA CYS A 93 2.06 10.82 7.58
C CYS A 93 1.26 10.93 8.88
N ARG A 94 1.71 10.29 9.98
CA ARG A 94 1.06 10.41 11.29
C ARG A 94 1.13 11.82 11.83
N GLN A 95 2.29 12.47 11.72
CA GLN A 95 2.53 13.80 12.27
C GLN A 95 1.69 14.89 11.59
N LYS A 96 1.20 14.64 10.36
CA LYS A 96 0.19 15.48 9.71
C LYS A 96 -1.14 15.54 10.49
N PHE A 97 -1.52 14.47 11.17
CA PHE A 97 -2.76 14.41 11.97
C PHE A 97 -2.52 14.66 13.45
N GLU A 98 -1.43 14.10 13.98
CA GLU A 98 -1.08 14.14 15.41
C GLU A 98 0.33 14.70 15.60
N PRO A 99 0.58 15.98 15.30
CA PRO A 99 1.91 16.55 15.40
C PRO A 99 2.38 16.66 16.86
N ASN A 100 3.57 16.15 17.14
CA ASN A 100 4.25 16.33 18.42
C ASN A 100 4.80 17.76 18.59
N ALA A 101 5.14 18.13 19.83
CA ALA A 101 5.63 19.47 20.16
C ALA A 101 6.89 19.86 19.39
N TYR A 102 7.78 18.90 19.14
CA TYR A 102 9.03 19.13 18.40
C TYR A 102 8.76 19.52 16.95
N LEU A 103 7.89 18.78 16.23
CA LEU A 103 7.57 19.09 14.84
C LEU A 103 6.75 20.37 14.69
N LYS A 104 5.87 20.68 15.64
CA LYS A 104 5.20 22.00 15.71
C LYS A 104 6.24 23.12 15.81
N LYS A 105 7.20 22.99 16.73
CA LYS A 105 8.28 23.97 16.94
C LYS A 105 9.16 24.13 15.69
N LYS A 106 9.40 23.05 14.94
CA LYS A 106 10.25 23.05 13.75
C LYS A 106 9.51 23.34 12.44
N GLY A 107 8.19 23.53 12.47
CA GLY A 107 7.38 23.78 11.28
C GLY A 107 7.31 22.60 10.30
N ALA A 108 7.62 21.38 10.76
CA ALA A 108 7.75 20.19 9.90
C ALA A 108 6.47 19.33 9.84
N VAL A 109 5.34 19.88 10.29
CA VAL A 109 4.03 19.19 10.31
C VAL A 109 3.56 18.80 8.90
N ASN A 110 3.89 19.61 7.89
CA ASN A 110 3.44 19.41 6.50
C ASN A 110 4.47 18.68 5.62
N TYR A 111 5.53 18.10 6.21
CA TYR A 111 6.60 17.46 5.41
C TYR A 111 6.11 16.29 4.56
N TYR A 112 5.04 15.62 4.95
CA TYR A 112 4.41 14.59 4.14
C TYR A 112 3.92 15.13 2.78
N ASP A 113 3.46 16.39 2.73
CA ASP A 113 2.92 16.99 1.51
C ASP A 113 3.99 17.22 0.44
N ASN A 114 5.27 17.25 0.83
CA ASN A 114 6.40 17.30 -0.10
C ASN A 114 6.48 16.06 -1.01
N LEU A 115 5.82 14.96 -0.63
CA LEU A 115 5.76 13.74 -1.44
C LEU A 115 4.71 13.83 -2.56
N GLY A 116 3.98 14.95 -2.71
CA GLY A 116 2.80 15.08 -3.59
C GLY A 116 2.95 14.47 -4.99
N ASN A 117 4.12 14.63 -5.64
CA ASN A 117 4.37 14.13 -6.99
C ASN A 117 4.56 12.59 -7.07
N ILE A 118 4.85 11.93 -5.94
CA ILE A 118 5.06 10.48 -5.87
C ILE A 118 3.94 9.75 -5.13
N LEU A 119 3.00 10.49 -4.52
CA LEU A 119 1.85 9.90 -3.84
C LEU A 119 0.85 9.33 -4.85
N ASN A 120 0.40 8.12 -4.59
CA ASN A 120 -0.75 7.56 -5.30
C ASN A 120 -2.05 8.18 -4.76
N THR A 121 -2.45 9.32 -5.31
CA THR A 121 -3.65 10.06 -4.89
C THR A 121 -4.96 9.32 -5.20
N LYS A 122 -4.95 8.35 -6.11
CA LYS A 122 -6.13 7.56 -6.50
C LYS A 122 -6.52 6.51 -5.45
N VAL A 123 -5.69 6.29 -4.44
CA VAL A 123 -5.93 5.30 -3.39
C VAL A 123 -7.06 5.71 -2.42
N SER A 124 -7.36 7.00 -2.33
CA SER A 124 -8.37 7.58 -1.43
C SER A 124 -9.15 8.69 -2.13
N ARG A 125 -10.40 8.92 -1.70
CA ARG A 125 -11.23 10.02 -2.23
C ARG A 125 -10.71 11.40 -1.85
N SER A 126 -10.00 11.50 -0.74
CA SER A 126 -9.36 12.73 -0.26
C SER A 126 -8.20 13.18 -1.14
N GLY A 127 -7.66 12.31 -2.01
CA GLY A 127 -6.56 12.67 -2.92
C GLY A 127 -5.21 12.87 -2.22
N ASP A 128 -5.10 12.56 -0.94
CA ASP A 128 -3.90 12.77 -0.12
C ASP A 128 -2.96 11.54 -0.06
N GLY A 129 -3.28 10.49 -0.82
CA GLY A 129 -2.49 9.26 -0.84
C GLY A 129 -2.61 8.41 0.43
N ILE A 130 -3.54 8.74 1.35
CA ILE A 130 -3.67 8.09 2.66
C ILE A 130 -4.94 7.24 2.71
N VAL A 131 -4.77 5.95 3.01
CA VAL A 131 -5.87 5.03 3.23
C VAL A 131 -6.37 5.12 4.67
N ARG A 132 -7.64 5.50 4.84
CA ARG A 132 -8.36 5.46 6.11
C ARG A 132 -9.28 4.23 6.15
N ARG A 133 -9.47 3.66 7.33
CA ARG A 133 -10.47 2.61 7.58
C ARG A 133 -11.81 3.25 7.90
#